data_AF-A0A2H9P5T8-F1
#
_entry.id   AF-A0A2H9P5T8-F1
#
_cell.length_a   1.000
_cell.length_b   1.000
_cell.length_c   1.000
_cell.angle_alpha   90.00
_cell.angle_beta   90.00
_cell.angle_gamma   90.00
#
_symmetry.space_group_name_H-M   'P 1'
#
loop_
_entity.id
_entity.type
_entity.pdbx_description
1 polymer ?
#
loop_
_entity_poly.entity_id
_entity_poly.type
_entity_poly.pdbx_seq_one_letter_code
_entity_poly.pdbx_strand_id
1 'polypeptide(L)' 'MKSVRYGRRIRMLATTADVTKVKAYECPKCGKIKVKRKCYSIWKCRSCDTV' A
#
# COMPACT_ATOMS: atom_id res chain seq x y z
N MET A 1 7.26 -13.42 11.54
CA MET A 1 6.18 -14.43 11.45
C MET A 1 4.90 -13.81 12.01
N LYS A 2 3.84 -13.60 11.21
CA LYS A 2 2.55 -13.10 11.73
C LYS A 2 2.07 -14.09 12.80
N SER A 3 1.65 -13.60 13.98
CA SER A 3 1.33 -14.42 15.16
C SER A 3 0.40 -15.61 14.85
N VAL A 4 0.37 -16.64 15.72
CA VAL A 4 -0.44 -17.87 15.52
C VAL A 4 -1.96 -17.61 15.53
N ARG A 5 -2.39 -16.46 16.06
CA ARG A 5 -3.80 -16.05 16.15
C ARG A 5 -4.46 -15.90 14.77
N TYR A 6 -5.80 -16.03 14.74
CA TYR A 6 -6.68 -15.76 13.59
C TYR A 6 -6.68 -16.79 12.46
N GLY A 7 -5.92 -17.90 12.58
CA GLY A 7 -5.91 -18.97 11.58
C GLY A 7 -5.24 -18.60 10.25
N ARG A 8 -5.13 -19.55 9.31
CA ARG A 8 -4.40 -19.32 8.04
C ARG A 8 -5.12 -18.36 7.10
N ARG A 9 -6.42 -18.58 6.85
CA ARG A 9 -7.18 -17.85 5.81
C ARG A 9 -7.19 -16.34 6.06
N ILE A 10 -7.54 -15.92 7.28
CA ILE A 10 -7.58 -14.49 7.66
C ILE A 10 -6.19 -13.86 7.55
N ARG A 11 -5.13 -14.57 7.99
CA ARG A 11 -3.76 -14.05 7.89
C ARG A 11 -3.31 -13.87 6.44
N MET A 12 -3.68 -14.77 5.54
CA MET A 12 -3.35 -14.65 4.11
C MET A 12 -4.05 -13.43 3.50
N LEU A 13 -5.35 -13.24 3.75
CA LEU A 13 -6.12 -12.09 3.28
C LEU A 13 -5.61 -10.75 3.86
N ALA A 14 -5.27 -10.72 5.14
CA ALA A 14 -4.68 -9.53 5.75
C ALA A 14 -3.32 -9.21 5.14
N THR A 15 -2.53 -10.23 4.81
CA THR A 15 -1.20 -10.04 4.20
C THR A 15 -1.31 -9.55 2.77
N THR A 16 -2.24 -10.06 1.97
CA THR A 16 -2.47 -9.53 0.61
C THR A 16 -2.91 -8.06 0.66
N ALA A 17 -3.78 -7.69 1.60
CA ALA A 17 -4.18 -6.31 1.83
C ALA A 17 -3.03 -5.41 2.34
N ASP A 18 -2.17 -5.91 3.23
CA ASP A 18 -1.01 -5.16 3.73
C ASP A 18 0.00 -4.89 2.61
N VAL A 19 0.26 -5.88 1.75
CA VAL A 19 1.18 -5.76 0.61
C VAL A 19 0.68 -4.70 -0.37
N THR A 20 -0.60 -4.71 -0.73
CA THR A 20 -1.17 -3.67 -1.62
C THR A 20 -1.15 -2.29 -0.96
N LYS A 21 -1.39 -2.20 0.35
CA LYS A 21 -1.37 -0.93 1.09
C LYS A 21 0.00 -0.25 1.06
N VAL A 22 1.08 -1.00 1.22
CA VAL A 22 2.46 -0.44 1.34
C VAL A 22 3.19 -0.33 0.02
N LYS A 23 2.68 -0.96 -1.04
CA LYS A 23 3.27 -0.94 -2.38
C LYS A 23 3.40 0.51 -2.88
N ALA A 24 4.52 0.78 -3.56
CA ALA A 24 4.69 2.02 -4.30
C ALA A 24 4.06 1.87 -5.68
N TYR A 25 3.28 2.87 -6.08
CA TYR A 25 2.59 2.91 -7.37
C TYR A 25 3.20 3.98 -8.28
N GLU A 26 3.00 3.80 -9.57
CA GLU A 26 3.39 4.76 -10.59
C GLU A 26 2.54 6.02 -10.49
N CYS A 27 3.19 7.18 -10.55
CA CYS A 27 2.50 8.46 -10.53
C CYS A 27 2.07 8.86 -11.95
N PRO A 28 0.77 9.15 -12.18
CA PRO A 28 0.29 9.54 -13.50
C PRO A 28 0.85 10.89 -13.98
N LYS A 29 1.35 11.74 -13.06
CA LYS A 29 1.91 13.05 -13.41
C LYS A 29 3.40 13.02 -13.74
N CYS A 30 4.19 12.25 -12.99
CA CYS A 30 5.66 12.26 -13.15
C CYS A 30 6.26 10.93 -13.62
N GLY A 31 5.45 9.88 -13.83
CA GLY A 31 5.88 8.56 -14.29
C GLY A 31 6.75 7.77 -13.29
N LYS A 32 7.05 8.34 -12.12
CA LYS A 32 7.90 7.70 -11.10
C LYS A 32 7.07 6.79 -10.20
N ILE A 33 7.62 5.63 -9.84
CA ILE A 33 7.03 4.68 -8.88
C ILE A 33 7.25 5.18 -7.44
N LYS A 34 6.56 6.27 -7.08
CA LYS A 34 6.73 6.98 -5.81
C LYS A 34 5.40 7.39 -5.16
N VAL A 35 4.27 6.93 -5.67
CA VAL A 35 2.96 7.11 -5.04
C VAL A 35 2.83 6.15 -3.88
N LYS A 36 2.54 6.68 -2.69
CA LYS A 36 2.28 5.89 -1.48
C LYS A 36 0.97 6.33 -0.83
N ARG A 37 0.31 5.41 -0.14
CA ARG A 37 -0.90 5.71 0.61
C ARG A 37 -0.57 6.57 1.84
N LYS A 38 -1.29 7.69 2.02
CA LYS A 38 -1.19 8.53 3.21
C LYS A 38 -2.28 8.18 4.23
N CYS A 39 -3.54 8.11 3.78
CA CYS A 39 -4.71 7.82 4.62
C CYS A 39 -5.70 6.90 3.88
N TYR A 40 -6.95 6.78 4.37
CA TYR A 40 -8.02 6.12 3.62
C TYR A 40 -8.28 6.87 2.30
N SER A 41 -8.24 6.15 1.19
CA SER A 41 -8.44 6.65 -0.19
C SER A 41 -7.52 7.77 -0.68
N ILE A 42 -6.67 8.36 0.16
CA ILE A 42 -5.71 9.40 -0.21
C ILE A 42 -4.34 8.77 -0.52
N TRP A 43 -3.92 8.94 -1.76
CA TRP A 43 -2.59 8.57 -2.25
C TRP A 43 -1.78 9.84 -2.48
N LYS A 44 -0.47 9.80 -2.25
CA LYS A 44 0.39 10.97 -2.44
C LYS A 44 1.68 10.54 -3.12
N CYS A 45 2.05 11.23 -4.19
CA CYS A 45 3.35 11.07 -4.79
C CYS A 45 4.42 11.79 -3.97
N ARG A 46 5.49 11.09 -3.59
CA ARG A 46 6.62 11.71 -2.87
C ARG A 46 7.47 12.64 -3.74
N SER A 47 7.38 12.54 -5.07
CA SER A 47 8.26 13.31 -5.96
C SER A 47 7.67 14.64 -6.39
N CYS A 48 6.37 14.68 -6.68
CA CYS A 48 5.69 15.88 -7.17
C CYS A 48 4.68 16.42 -6.15
N ASP A 49 4.63 15.83 -4.94
CA ASP A 49 3.73 16.18 -3.83
C ASP A 49 2.23 16.24 -4.15
N THR A 50 1.85 15.80 -5.35
CA THR A 50 0.47 15.71 -5.78
C THR A 50 -0.24 14.54 -5.13
N VAL A 51 -1.48 14.79 -4.73
CA VAL A 51 -2.45 13.81 -4.23
C VAL A 51 -3.09 13.11 -5.43
#